data_AF-A0A7C1FIM6-F1
#
_entry.id   AF-A0A7C1FIM6-F1
#
_cell.length_a   1.000
_cell.length_b   1.000
_cell.length_c   1.000
_cell.angle_alpha   90.00
_cell.angle_beta   90.00
_cell.angle_gamma   90.00
#
_symmetry.space_group_name_H-M   'P 1'
#
loop_
_entity.id
_entity.type
_entity.pdbx_description
1 polymer ?
#
loop_
_entity_poly.entity_id
_entity_poly.type
_entity_poly.pdbx_seq_one_letter_code
_entity_poly.pdbx_strand_id
1 'polypeptide(L)'
;MQTWEAQEAQWQQEWEQRYGPMGIHWDEVRAAHRFGWYAAQRPEFQGKTWAEVSADLRRHWSLLTEASEETAWDYVQEAVRDGWRRAREALGQPV
;
A
#
# COMPACT_ATOMS: atom_id res chain seq x y z
N MET A 1 16.79 -9.01 6.33
CA MET A 1 15.80 -8.21 5.60
C MET A 1 14.45 -8.49 6.23
N GLN A 2 13.75 -7.46 6.70
CA GLN A 2 12.41 -7.64 7.27
C GLN A 2 11.44 -7.94 6.12
N THR A 3 10.71 -9.04 6.23
CA THR A 3 9.79 -9.51 5.19
C THR A 3 8.40 -8.89 5.41
N TRP A 4 7.57 -8.90 4.36
CA TRP A 4 6.15 -8.55 4.43
C TRP A 4 5.45 -9.32 5.56
N GLU A 5 5.65 -10.64 5.60
CA GLU A 5 4.97 -11.55 6.53
C GLU A 5 5.32 -11.29 8.01
N ALA A 6 6.55 -10.83 8.29
CA ALA A 6 6.98 -10.55 9.66
C ALA A 6 6.28 -9.32 10.28
N GLN A 7 5.84 -8.37 9.44
CA GLN A 7 5.28 -7.09 9.89
C GLN A 7 3.77 -6.98 9.64
N GLU A 8 3.22 -7.84 8.78
CA GLU A 8 1.80 -7.86 8.42
C GLU A 8 0.87 -7.90 9.64
N ALA A 9 1.15 -8.73 10.64
CA ALA A 9 0.30 -8.84 11.83
C ALA A 9 0.23 -7.53 12.63
N GLN A 10 1.32 -6.76 12.67
CA GLN A 10 1.35 -5.44 13.31
C GLN A 10 0.58 -4.43 12.46
N TRP A 11 0.81 -4.40 11.15
CA TRP A 11 0.13 -3.47 10.24
C TRP A 11 -1.37 -3.71 10.19
N GLN A 12 -1.79 -4.97 10.22
CA GLN A 12 -3.20 -5.33 10.36
C GLN A 12 -3.80 -4.71 11.63
N GLN A 13 -3.15 -4.88 12.79
CA GLN A 13 -3.64 -4.31 14.04
C GLN A 13 -3.70 -2.78 13.99
N GLU A 14 -2.67 -2.13 13.46
CA GLU A 14 -2.63 -0.66 13.30
C GLU A 14 -3.71 -0.16 12.33
N TRP A 15 -3.95 -0.90 11.26
CA TRP A 15 -4.98 -0.58 10.27
C TRP A 15 -6.37 -0.70 10.88
N GLU A 16 -6.69 -1.84 11.50
CA GLU A 16 -8.00 -2.09 12.14
C GLU A 16 -8.29 -1.07 13.24
N GLN A 17 -7.29 -0.71 14.05
CA GLN A 17 -7.45 0.34 15.07
C GLN A 17 -7.81 1.70 14.47
N ARG A 18 -7.27 2.03 13.30
CA ARG A 18 -7.44 3.33 12.66
C ARG A 18 -8.68 3.41 11.77
N TYR A 19 -8.93 2.37 10.99
CA TYR A 19 -9.91 2.36 9.90
C TYR A 19 -11.06 1.36 10.13
N GLY A 20 -10.90 0.40 11.04
CA GLY A 20 -11.98 -0.51 11.43
C GLY A 20 -13.25 0.22 11.91
N PRO A 21 -13.15 1.30 12.72
CA PRO A 21 -14.32 2.12 13.09
C PRO A 21 -15.00 2.82 11.90
N MET A 22 -14.31 2.96 10.77
CA MET A 22 -14.85 3.54 9.53
C MET A 22 -15.39 2.46 8.58
N GLY A 23 -15.34 1.18 8.98
CA GLY A 23 -15.80 0.04 8.19
C GLY A 23 -14.85 -0.39 7.08
N ILE A 24 -13.58 0.07 7.09
CA ILE A 24 -12.56 -0.34 6.12
C ILE A 24 -11.66 -1.37 6.80
N HIS A 25 -11.86 -2.64 6.47
CA HIS A 25 -11.19 -3.75 7.11
C HIS A 25 -9.88 -4.11 6.40
N TRP A 26 -8.94 -4.67 7.16
CA TRP A 26 -7.63 -5.05 6.64
C TRP A 26 -7.74 -6.04 5.49
N ASP A 27 -8.63 -7.04 5.59
CA ASP A 27 -8.77 -8.07 4.56
C ASP A 27 -9.15 -7.51 3.18
N GLU A 28 -9.94 -6.43 3.14
CA GLU A 28 -10.37 -5.76 1.91
C GLU A 28 -9.21 -5.03 1.23
N VAL A 29 -8.32 -4.44 2.03
CA VAL A 29 -7.23 -3.59 1.52
C VAL A 29 -5.84 -4.24 1.57
N ARG A 30 -5.73 -5.44 2.12
CA ARG A 30 -4.47 -6.17 2.33
C ARG A 30 -3.69 -6.29 1.03
N ALA A 31 -4.38 -6.61 -0.07
CA ALA A 31 -3.78 -6.73 -1.39
C ALA A 31 -3.20 -5.39 -1.88
N ALA A 32 -3.91 -4.29 -1.64
CA ALA A 32 -3.48 -2.95 -2.01
C ALA A 32 -2.27 -2.47 -1.19
N HIS A 33 -2.27 -2.74 0.11
CA HIS A 33 -1.14 -2.46 0.99
C HIS A 33 0.11 -3.22 0.54
N ARG A 34 -0.05 -4.52 0.26
CA ARG A 34 1.03 -5.38 -0.28
C ARG A 34 1.56 -4.88 -1.61
N PHE A 35 0.67 -4.44 -2.50
CA PHE A 35 1.04 -3.84 -3.77
C PHE A 35 1.92 -2.59 -3.56
N GLY A 36 1.54 -1.69 -2.64
CA GLY A 36 2.34 -0.52 -2.28
C GLY A 36 3.72 -0.87 -1.73
N TRP A 37 3.79 -1.85 -0.82
CA TRP A 37 5.04 -2.33 -0.23
C TRP A 37 6.03 -2.82 -1.29
N TYR A 38 5.58 -3.65 -2.24
CA TYR A 38 6.44 -4.14 -3.31
C TYR A 38 6.79 -3.05 -4.32
N ALA A 39 5.86 -2.14 -4.62
CA ALA A 39 6.12 -1.03 -5.52
C ALA A 39 7.28 -0.15 -5.03
N ALA A 40 7.32 0.20 -3.74
CA ALA A 40 8.39 1.01 -3.16
C ALA A 40 9.79 0.39 -3.30
N GLN A 41 9.88 -0.93 -3.40
CA GLN A 41 11.16 -1.64 -3.56
C GLN A 41 11.66 -1.64 -4.99
N ARG A 42 10.82 -1.25 -5.97
CA ARG A 42 11.21 -1.31 -7.37
C ARG A 42 12.21 -0.20 -7.74
N PRO A 43 13.25 -0.50 -8.52
CA PRO A 43 14.27 0.48 -8.91
C PRO A 43 13.70 1.73 -9.58
N GLU A 44 12.65 1.60 -10.40
CA GLU A 44 12.05 2.72 -11.14
C GLU A 44 11.35 3.77 -10.25
N PHE A 45 11.09 3.43 -8.98
CA PHE A 45 10.43 4.29 -8.01
C PHE A 45 11.37 4.77 -6.90
N GLN A 46 12.64 4.37 -6.92
CA GLN A 46 13.62 4.85 -5.94
C GLN A 46 13.85 6.36 -6.09
N GLY A 47 13.92 7.05 -4.94
CA GLY A 47 14.14 8.50 -4.89
C GLY A 47 12.94 9.35 -5.30
N LYS A 48 11.83 8.76 -5.77
CA LYS A 48 10.61 9.48 -6.14
C LYS A 48 9.71 9.71 -4.94
N THR A 49 8.91 10.76 -4.96
CA THR A 49 7.88 11.08 -3.97
C THR A 49 6.57 10.35 -4.27
N TRP A 50 5.67 10.26 -3.30
CA TRP A 50 4.33 9.70 -3.50
C TRP A 50 3.56 10.42 -4.62
N ALA A 51 3.71 11.75 -4.70
CA ALA A 51 3.05 12.56 -5.71
C ALA A 51 3.49 12.17 -7.13
N GLU A 52 4.77 11.83 -7.31
CA GLU A 52 5.32 11.40 -8.60
C GLU A 52 4.90 9.98 -9.01
N VAL A 53 4.73 9.07 -8.04
CA VAL A 53 4.48 7.65 -8.34
C VAL A 53 2.99 7.27 -8.31
N SER A 54 2.14 8.02 -7.60
CA SER A 54 0.75 7.61 -7.36
C SER A 54 -0.06 7.42 -8.65
N ALA A 55 0.16 8.26 -9.67
CA ALA A 55 -0.49 8.11 -10.97
C ALA A 55 -0.08 6.82 -11.70
N ASP A 56 1.19 6.42 -11.60
CA ASP A 56 1.69 5.18 -12.21
C ASP A 56 1.15 3.96 -11.46
N LEU A 57 1.15 4.03 -10.13
CA LEU A 57 0.61 2.98 -9.26
C LEU A 57 -0.88 2.76 -9.49
N ARG A 58 -1.66 3.84 -9.66
CA ARG A 58 -3.08 3.75 -10.03
C ARG A 58 -3.27 2.95 -11.31
N ARG A 59 -2.51 3.26 -12.36
CA ARG A 59 -2.61 2.55 -13.64
C ARG A 59 -2.25 1.08 -13.49
N HIS A 60 -1.17 0.77 -12.78
CA HIS A 60 -0.78 -0.62 -12.54
C HIS A 60 -1.80 -1.39 -11.71
N TRP A 61 -2.36 -0.78 -10.66
CA TRP A 61 -3.38 -1.40 -9.84
C TRP A 61 -4.63 -1.76 -10.64
N SER A 62 -5.13 -0.84 -11.47
CA SER A 62 -6.28 -1.08 -12.35
C SER A 62 -6.04 -2.15 -13.42
N LEU A 63 -4.77 -2.43 -13.77
CA LEU A 63 -4.43 -3.52 -14.69
C LEU A 63 -4.31 -4.89 -13.98
N LEU A 64 -4.04 -4.88 -12.67
CA LEU A 64 -3.83 -6.09 -11.87
C LEU A 64 -5.12 -6.61 -11.23
N THR A 65 -6.17 -5.79 -11.18
CA THR A 65 -7.41 -6.09 -10.45
C THR A 65 -8.63 -6.01 -11.36
N GLU A 66 -9.63 -6.83 -11.06
CA GLU A 66 -10.95 -6.68 -11.65
C GLU A 66 -11.65 -5.47 -11.03
N ALA A 67 -12.37 -4.70 -11.84
CA ALA A 67 -13.04 -3.49 -11.38
C ALA A 67 -14.20 -3.83 -10.42
N SER A 68 -14.07 -3.38 -9.17
CA SER A 68 -15.10 -3.42 -8.13
C SER A 68 -14.96 -2.18 -7.24
N GLU A 69 -15.90 -1.98 -6.31
CA GLU A 69 -15.79 -0.89 -5.32
C GLU A 69 -14.56 -1.08 -4.42
N GLU A 70 -14.28 -2.32 -3.99
CA GLU A 70 -13.16 -2.67 -3.13
C GLU A 70 -11.79 -2.57 -3.84
N THR A 71 -11.76 -2.62 -5.18
CA THR A 71 -10.53 -2.40 -5.97
C THR A 71 -10.48 -1.02 -6.59
N ALA A 72 -11.50 -0.17 -6.38
CA ALA A 72 -11.50 1.19 -6.87
C ALA A 72 -10.32 1.96 -6.27
N TRP A 73 -9.59 2.69 -7.12
CA TRP A 73 -8.40 3.42 -6.66
C TRP A 73 -8.71 4.36 -5.50
N ASP A 74 -9.87 5.04 -5.53
CA ASP A 74 -10.26 5.97 -4.47
C ASP A 74 -10.51 5.25 -3.12
N TYR A 75 -10.87 3.96 -3.15
CA TYR A 75 -11.00 3.12 -1.96
C TYR A 75 -9.63 2.66 -1.44
N VAL A 76 -8.78 2.17 -2.34
CA VAL A 76 -7.53 1.49 -1.96
C VAL A 76 -6.31 2.40 -1.84
N GLN A 77 -6.36 3.64 -2.36
CA GLN A 77 -5.19 4.51 -2.49
C GLN A 77 -4.46 4.70 -1.16
N GLU A 78 -5.19 4.89 -0.07
CA GLU A 78 -4.57 5.10 1.25
C GLU A 78 -3.88 3.83 1.76
N ALA A 79 -4.40 2.64 1.45
CA ALA A 79 -3.73 1.38 1.77
C ALA A 79 -2.46 1.19 0.94
N VAL A 80 -2.51 1.48 -0.37
CA VAL A 80 -1.33 1.47 -1.25
C VAL A 80 -0.27 2.44 -0.73
N ARG A 81 -0.68 3.65 -0.34
CA ARG A 81 0.21 4.68 0.20
C ARG A 81 0.85 4.23 1.50
N ASP A 82 0.08 3.62 2.39
CA ASP A 82 0.58 3.13 3.68
C ASP A 82 1.64 2.03 3.48
N GLY A 83 1.38 1.06 2.61
CA GLY A 83 2.34 0.02 2.28
C GLY A 83 3.62 0.56 1.64
N TRP A 84 3.48 1.52 0.71
CA TRP A 84 4.61 2.18 0.08
C TRP A 84 5.46 2.96 1.11
N ARG A 85 4.82 3.69 2.04
CA ARG A 85 5.51 4.45 3.08
C ARG A 85 6.34 3.53 3.98
N ARG A 86 5.72 2.46 4.49
CA ARG A 86 6.37 1.50 5.38
C ARG A 86 7.57 0.81 4.72
N ALA A 87 7.46 0.48 3.43
CA ALA A 87 8.58 -0.07 2.69
C ALA A 87 9.75 0.91 2.59
N ARG A 88 9.48 2.19 2.35
CA ARG A 88 10.53 3.22 2.30
C ARG A 88 11.18 3.45 3.65
N GLU A 89 10.39 3.50 4.72
CA GLU A 89 10.89 3.56 6.10
C GLU A 89 11.81 2.35 6.40
N ALA A 90 11.39 1.14 6.03
CA ALA A 90 12.20 -0.07 6.19
C ALA A 90 13.49 -0.06 5.35
N LEU A 91 13.50 0.65 4.21
CA LEU A 91 14.67 0.85 3.35
C LEU A 91 15.54 2.06 3.76
N GLY A 92 15.13 2.82 4.79
CA GLY A 92 15.80 4.06 5.19
C GLY A 92 15.71 5.18 4.15
N GLN A 93 14.71 5.12 3.27
CA GLN A 93 14.45 6.13 2.24
C GLN A 93 13.51 7.22 2.78
N PRO A 94 13.64 8.47 2.29
CA PRO A 94 12.68 9.53 2.62
C PRO A 94 11.27 9.10 2.18
N VAL A 95 10.20 9.55 2.85
CA VAL A 95 8.81 9.17 2.54
C VAL A 95 7.99 10.33 2.01
#